data_AF-K1SWZ2-F1
#
_entry.id   AF-K1SWZ2-F1
#
_cell.length_a   1.000
_cell.length_b   1.000
_cell.length_c   1.000
_cell.angle_alpha   90.00
_cell.angle_beta   90.00
_cell.angle_gamma   90.00
#
_symmetry.space_group_name_H-M   'P 1'
#
loop_
_entity.id
_entity.type
_entity.pdbx_description
1 polymer ?
#
loop_
_entity_poly.entity_id
_entity_poly.type
_entity_poly.pdbx_seq_one_letter_code
_entity_poly.pdbx_strand_id
1 'polypeptide(L)'
;MFKAQSCFVNAMRQFLLERSFIEIHTPKLIAAASESGSEVFKVDYFDRNAYLAQSPQFYKQMAMAAGFERIFETGPVFRAEKSYTNKHSTEFSGFDLEFSYITSYKDVMKMEEELLTAGLK
;
A
#
# COMPACT_ATOMS: atom_id res chain seq x y z
N MET A 1 -16.12 -16.31 -1.10
CA MET A 1 -15.12 -15.34 -1.57
C MET A 1 -14.77 -14.31 -0.49
N PHE A 2 -15.65 -13.38 -0.12
CA PHE A 2 -15.32 -12.30 0.85
C PHE A 2 -14.83 -12.79 2.22
N LYS A 3 -15.40 -13.87 2.79
CA LYS A 3 -14.88 -14.47 4.04
C LYS A 3 -13.40 -14.89 3.93
N ALA A 4 -13.00 -15.45 2.78
CA ALA A 4 -11.63 -15.85 2.54
C ALA A 4 -10.71 -14.63 2.42
N GLN A 5 -11.15 -13.57 1.72
CA GLN A 5 -10.44 -12.29 1.66
C GLN A 5 -10.24 -11.68 3.06
N SER A 6 -11.30 -11.62 3.87
CA SER A 6 -11.22 -11.10 5.24
C SER A 6 -10.25 -11.92 6.11
N CYS A 7 -10.29 -13.25 5.98
CA CYS A 7 -9.37 -14.14 6.70
C CYS A 7 -7.92 -13.92 6.27
N PHE A 8 -7.68 -13.88 4.96
CA PHE A 8 -6.36 -13.68 4.36
C PHE A 8 -5.72 -12.35 4.80
N VAL A 9 -6.46 -11.24 4.67
CA VAL A 9 -5.99 -9.91 5.11
C VAL A 9 -5.77 -9.88 6.62
N ASN A 10 -6.67 -10.46 7.42
CA ASN A 10 -6.49 -10.49 8.88
C ASN A 10 -5.24 -11.30 9.28
N ALA A 11 -4.99 -12.46 8.65
CA ALA A 11 -3.80 -13.27 8.93
C ALA A 11 -2.50 -12.51 8.62
N MET A 12 -2.43 -11.83 7.46
CA MET A 12 -1.30 -10.97 7.11
C MET A 12 -1.10 -9.81 8.10
N ARG A 13 -2.20 -9.18 8.56
CA ARG A 13 -2.15 -8.12 9.58
C ARG A 13 -1.58 -8.64 10.90
N GLN A 14 -2.10 -9.77 11.41
CA GLN A 14 -1.61 -10.37 12.65
C GLN A 14 -0.13 -10.72 12.57
N PHE A 15 0.31 -11.33 11.46
CA PHE A 15 1.71 -11.67 11.21
C PHE A 15 2.66 -10.47 11.34
N LEU A 16 2.25 -9.30 10.83
CA LEU A 16 3.04 -8.06 10.91
C LEU A 16 2.97 -7.41 12.29
N LEU A 17 1.80 -7.40 12.93
CA LEU A 17 1.62 -6.87 14.29
C LEU A 17 2.49 -7.64 15.31
N GLU A 18 2.58 -8.96 15.19
CA GLU A 18 3.48 -9.80 16.00
C GLU A 18 4.98 -9.48 15.79
N ARG A 19 5.33 -8.88 14.65
CA ARG A 19 6.69 -8.45 14.29
C ARG A 19 6.93 -6.96 14.53
N SER A 20 6.13 -6.35 15.42
CA SER A 20 6.25 -4.94 15.82
C SER A 20 6.08 -3.95 14.66
N PHE A 21 5.38 -4.33 13.59
CA PHE A 21 4.90 -3.35 12.62
C PHE A 21 3.73 -2.57 13.20
N ILE A 22 3.64 -1.28 12.85
CA ILE A 22 2.47 -0.46 13.14
C ILE A 22 1.62 -0.28 11.88
N GLU A 23 0.30 -0.29 12.03
CA GLU A 23 -0.58 0.10 10.94
C GLU A 23 -0.63 1.62 10.84
N ILE A 24 -0.49 2.14 9.63
CA ILE A 24 -0.66 3.57 9.34
C ILE A 24 -1.78 3.77 8.33
N HIS A 25 -2.36 4.97 8.33
CA HIS A 25 -3.38 5.38 7.38
C HIS A 25 -2.95 6.66 6.69
N THR A 26 -2.68 6.59 5.39
CA THR A 26 -2.11 7.69 4.62
C THR A 26 -3.18 8.37 3.76
N PRO A 27 -3.09 9.69 3.53
CA PRO A 27 -4.09 10.40 2.73
C PRO A 27 -4.05 9.93 1.27
N LYS A 28 -5.25 9.81 0.68
CA LYS A 28 -5.43 9.39 -0.72
C LYS A 28 -5.63 10.55 -1.69
N LEU A 29 -5.88 11.75 -1.15
CA LEU A 29 -5.87 13.00 -1.91
C LEU A 29 -4.49 13.64 -1.77
N ILE A 30 -3.83 13.84 -2.90
CA ILE A 30 -2.48 14.43 -2.98
C ILE A 30 -2.49 15.67 -3.87
N ALA A 31 -1.60 16.62 -3.56
CA ALA A 31 -1.55 17.91 -4.25
C ALA A 31 -0.94 17.83 -5.66
N ALA A 32 -0.11 16.83 -5.91
CA ALA A 32 0.53 16.59 -7.19
C ALA A 32 0.63 15.09 -7.45
N ALA A 33 0.71 14.69 -8.72
CA ALA A 33 0.96 13.31 -9.09
C ALA A 33 2.25 12.81 -8.42
N SER A 34 2.14 11.70 -7.69
CA SER A 34 3.23 11.13 -6.92
C SER A 34 4.29 10.49 -7.82
N GLU A 35 3.88 9.80 -8.87
CA GLU A 35 4.77 9.01 -9.74
C GLU A 35 4.81 9.65 -11.14
N SER A 36 6.03 9.91 -11.65
CA SER A 36 6.21 10.53 -12.96
C SER A 36 5.80 9.57 -14.08
N GLY A 37 4.96 10.03 -15.01
CA GLY A 37 4.66 9.30 -16.25
C GLY A 37 3.40 8.44 -16.25
N SER A 38 2.66 8.38 -15.14
CA SER A 38 1.41 7.62 -15.04
C SER A 38 0.17 8.50 -15.15
N GLU A 39 -0.92 7.98 -15.73
CA GLU A 39 -2.23 8.65 -15.66
C GLU A 39 -2.73 8.66 -14.20
N VAL A 40 -3.25 9.80 -13.73
CA VAL A 40 -3.82 9.96 -12.39
C VAL A 40 -5.26 10.47 -12.46
N PHE A 41 -6.10 10.03 -11.52
CA PHE A 41 -7.44 10.60 -11.40
C PHE A 41 -7.35 11.99 -10.78
N LYS A 42 -7.83 12.98 -11.53
CA LYS A 42 -7.98 14.36 -11.06
C LYS A 42 -9.29 14.49 -10.29
N VAL A 43 -9.24 15.17 -9.15
CA VAL A 43 -10.38 15.54 -8.33
C VAL A 43 -10.46 17.06 -8.28
N ASP A 44 -11.62 17.62 -8.62
CA ASP A 44 -11.87 19.04 -8.39
C ASP A 44 -12.09 19.24 -6.88
N TYR A 45 -11.16 19.96 -6.25
CA TYR A 45 -11.05 20.06 -4.80
C TYR A 45 -11.12 21.53 -4.38
N PHE A 46 -12.35 22.01 -4.24
CA PHE A 46 -12.68 23.43 -4.01
C PHE A 46 -12.17 24.33 -5.14
N ASP A 47 -11.30 25.30 -4.82
CA ASP A 47 -10.68 26.26 -5.73
C ASP A 47 -9.37 25.75 -6.37
N ARG A 48 -9.01 24.48 -6.12
CA ARG A 48 -7.79 23.85 -6.63
C ARG A 48 -8.03 22.41 -7.07
N ASN A 49 -6.99 21.82 -7.65
CA ASN A 49 -6.99 20.40 -8.02
C ASN A 49 -6.39 19.55 -6.91
N ALA A 50 -6.91 18.35 -6.76
CA ALA A 50 -6.25 17.25 -6.06
C ALA A 50 -6.19 16.04 -6.98
N TYR A 51 -5.42 15.02 -6.58
CA TYR A 51 -5.25 13.79 -7.33
C TYR A 51 -5.41 12.59 -6.40
N LEU A 52 -5.94 11.47 -6.91
CA LEU A 52 -5.95 10.23 -6.16
C LEU A 52 -4.58 9.56 -6.21
N ALA A 53 -4.06 9.18 -5.04
CA ALA A 53 -2.77 8.52 -4.91
C ALA A 53 -2.76 7.14 -5.57
N GLN A 54 -1.76 6.88 -6.41
CA GLN A 54 -1.61 5.57 -7.05
C GLN A 54 -0.99 4.54 -6.12
N SER A 55 -0.30 4.94 -5.07
CA SER A 55 0.22 4.02 -4.07
C SER A 55 0.49 4.83 -2.80
N PRO A 56 0.58 4.18 -1.63
CA PRO A 56 1.04 4.86 -0.43
C PRO A 56 2.57 5.04 -0.41
N GLN A 57 3.31 4.75 -1.50
CA GLN A 57 4.77 4.59 -1.48
C GLN A 57 5.51 5.79 -0.89
N PHE A 58 5.18 7.02 -1.31
CA PHE A 58 5.83 8.21 -0.75
C PHE A 58 5.55 8.39 0.73
N TYR A 59 4.31 8.19 1.17
CA TYR A 59 3.96 8.33 2.59
C TYR A 59 4.62 7.25 3.44
N LYS A 60 4.78 6.03 2.92
CA LYS A 60 5.54 4.96 3.60
C LYS A 60 7.02 5.37 3.78
N GLN A 61 7.65 5.89 2.72
CA GLN A 61 9.04 6.35 2.78
C GLN A 61 9.21 7.58 3.71
N MET A 62 8.25 8.51 3.69
CA MET A 62 8.22 9.64 4.63
C MET A 62 8.05 9.17 6.07
N ALA A 63 7.24 8.15 6.32
CA ALA A 63 7.12 7.56 7.65
C ALA A 63 8.45 6.92 8.09
N MET A 64 9.18 6.23 7.21
CA MET A 64 10.54 5.76 7.51
C MET A 64 11.47 6.92 7.90
N ALA A 65 11.46 7.99 7.11
CA ALA A 65 12.26 9.18 7.39
C ALA A 65 11.85 9.90 8.70
N ALA A 66 10.57 9.78 9.10
CA ALA A 66 10.05 10.32 10.36
C ALA A 66 10.39 9.44 11.59
N GLY A 67 11.14 8.35 11.41
CA GLY A 67 11.60 7.48 12.49
C GLY A 67 10.66 6.31 12.79
N PHE A 68 9.64 6.05 11.97
CA PHE A 68 8.94 4.79 12.03
C PHE A 68 9.81 3.71 11.41
N GLU A 69 10.02 2.57 12.08
CA GLU A 69 10.97 1.57 11.59
C GLU A 69 10.30 0.43 10.84
N ARG A 70 9.03 0.15 11.13
CA ARG A 70 8.24 -0.96 10.58
C ARG A 70 6.78 -0.54 10.47
N ILE A 71 6.29 -0.39 9.25
CA ILE A 71 4.91 0.06 8.98
C ILE A 71 4.21 -0.83 7.97
N PHE A 72 2.90 -0.88 8.05
CA PHE A 72 2.06 -1.41 6.98
C PHE A 72 0.79 -0.59 6.83
N GLU A 73 0.15 -0.73 5.68
CA GLU A 73 -1.13 -0.09 5.38
C GLU A 73 -2.01 -1.04 4.58
N THR A 74 -3.30 -1.10 4.93
CA THR A 74 -4.34 -1.69 4.09
C THR A 74 -5.31 -0.59 3.69
N GLY A 75 -5.43 -0.29 2.40
CA GLY A 75 -6.20 0.86 1.95
C GLY A 75 -6.45 0.90 0.44
N PRO A 76 -7.27 1.85 -0.05
CA PRO A 76 -7.58 1.95 -1.46
C PRO A 76 -6.37 2.44 -2.26
N VAL A 77 -6.24 1.87 -3.45
CA VAL A 77 -5.21 2.14 -4.46
C VAL A 77 -5.90 2.41 -5.80
N PHE A 78 -5.43 3.43 -6.51
CA PHE A 78 -6.05 3.89 -7.75
C PHE A 78 -5.11 3.72 -8.96
N ARG A 79 -5.68 3.30 -10.09
CA ARG A 79 -5.00 3.18 -11.40
C ARG A 79 -5.88 3.84 -12.45
N ALA A 80 -5.38 4.91 -13.07
CA ALA A 80 -6.19 5.69 -14.02
C ALA A 80 -5.98 5.25 -15.47
N GLU A 81 -5.05 4.32 -15.71
CA GLU A 81 -4.76 3.78 -17.03
C GLU A 81 -6.03 3.16 -17.66
N LYS A 82 -6.33 3.55 -18.89
CA LYS A 82 -7.45 3.00 -19.68
C LYS A 82 -7.17 1.57 -20.12
N SER A 83 -7.26 0.63 -19.19
CA SER A 83 -7.02 -0.79 -19.45
C SER A 83 -8.25 -1.63 -19.09
N TYR A 84 -8.91 -2.19 -20.11
CA TYR A 84 -10.08 -3.05 -19.94
C TYR A 84 -9.70 -4.51 -20.13
N THR A 85 -9.31 -5.17 -19.04
CA THR A 85 -9.00 -6.60 -19.00
C THR A 85 -9.66 -7.25 -17.80
N ASN A 86 -9.73 -8.59 -17.76
CA ASN A 86 -10.25 -9.32 -16.60
C ASN A 86 -9.32 -9.30 -15.36
N LYS A 87 -8.13 -8.69 -15.46
CA LYS A 87 -7.14 -8.60 -14.38
C LYS A 87 -6.95 -7.18 -13.85
N HIS A 88 -7.52 -6.17 -14.50
CA HIS A 88 -7.32 -4.76 -14.14
C HIS A 88 -8.56 -4.17 -13.49
N SER A 89 -8.35 -3.41 -12.42
CA SER A 89 -9.36 -2.57 -11.77
C SER A 89 -8.77 -1.18 -11.56
N THR A 90 -9.60 -0.15 -11.71
CA THR A 90 -9.20 1.25 -11.50
C THR A 90 -9.14 1.63 -10.03
N GLU A 91 -9.80 0.86 -9.17
CA GLU A 91 -9.74 0.95 -7.71
C GLU A 91 -9.65 -0.47 -7.13
N PHE A 92 -8.73 -0.68 -6.19
CA PHE A 92 -8.61 -1.94 -5.47
C PHE A 92 -8.00 -1.72 -4.08
N SER A 93 -8.12 -2.70 -3.20
CA SER A 93 -7.49 -2.68 -1.89
C SER A 93 -6.03 -3.14 -1.98
N GLY A 94 -5.10 -2.25 -1.66
CA GLY A 94 -3.69 -2.55 -1.48
C GLY A 94 -3.39 -3.07 -0.08
N PHE A 95 -2.36 -3.92 0.00
CA PHE A 95 -1.72 -4.30 1.25
C PHE A 95 -0.24 -3.99 1.07
N ASP A 96 0.25 -3.00 1.79
CA ASP A 96 1.58 -2.44 1.63
C ASP A 96 2.34 -2.52 2.95
N LEU A 97 3.65 -2.76 2.88
CA LEU A 97 4.55 -2.66 4.02
C LEU A 97 5.84 -1.95 3.63
N GLU A 98 6.54 -1.42 4.64
CA GLU A 98 7.87 -0.83 4.50
C GLU A 98 8.60 -1.00 5.84
N PHE A 99 9.89 -1.30 5.82
CA PHE A 99 10.68 -1.45 7.04
C PHE A 99 12.16 -1.12 6.85
N SER A 100 12.74 -0.59 7.91
CA SER A 100 14.14 -0.16 7.99
C SER A 100 15.09 -1.27 8.45
N TYR A 101 16.39 -0.96 8.42
CA TYR A 101 17.47 -1.82 8.91
C TYR A 101 17.61 -3.15 8.17
N ILE A 102 17.31 -3.15 6.86
CA ILE A 102 17.62 -4.28 5.99
C ILE A 102 19.13 -4.34 5.74
N THR A 103 19.68 -5.55 5.70
CA THR A 103 21.06 -5.80 5.27
C THR A 103 21.12 -6.01 3.76
N SER A 104 20.04 -6.54 3.17
CA SER A 104 19.93 -6.79 1.73
C SER A 104 18.47 -6.74 1.29
N TYR A 105 18.23 -6.52 -0.01
CA TYR A 105 16.90 -6.68 -0.62
C TYR A 105 16.31 -8.09 -0.36
N LYS A 106 17.16 -9.08 -0.08
CA LYS A 106 16.74 -10.44 0.31
C LYS A 106 15.94 -10.47 1.61
N ASP A 107 16.15 -9.51 2.52
CA ASP A 107 15.38 -9.42 3.76
C ASP A 107 13.92 -9.04 3.47
N VAL A 108 13.71 -8.17 2.47
CA VAL A 108 12.38 -7.80 1.96
C VAL A 108 11.71 -8.99 1.29
N MET A 109 12.42 -9.68 0.39
CA MET A 109 11.89 -10.88 -0.27
C MET A 109 11.45 -11.95 0.74
N LYS A 110 12.28 -12.19 1.76
CA LYS A 110 11.97 -13.15 2.83
C LYS A 110 10.74 -12.72 3.65
N MET A 111 10.64 -11.44 4.00
CA MET A 111 9.47 -10.90 4.71
C MET A 111 8.18 -11.09 3.89
N GLU A 112 8.21 -10.81 2.59
CA GLU A 112 7.06 -11.01 1.70
C GLU A 112 6.68 -12.50 1.56
N GLU A 113 7.66 -13.39 1.42
CA GLU A 113 7.42 -14.84 1.37
C GLU A 113 6.74 -15.36 2.65
N GLU A 114 7.27 -14.95 3.82
CA GLU A 114 6.70 -15.33 5.12
C GLU A 114 5.30 -14.75 5.31
N LEU A 115 5.06 -13.50 4.88
CA LEU A 115 3.76 -12.83 4.95
C LEU A 115 2.70 -13.58 4.12
N LEU A 116 3.03 -13.91 2.86
CA LEU A 116 2.14 -14.66 1.98
C LEU A 116 1.88 -16.07 2.54
N THR A 117 2.91 -16.71 3.08
CA THR A 117 2.77 -18.03 3.74
C THR A 117 1.84 -17.95 4.95
N ALA A 118 1.94 -16.88 5.75
CA ALA A 118 1.04 -16.66 6.90
C ALA A 118 -0.40 -16.38 6.47
N GLY A 119 -0.61 -15.65 5.37
CA GLY A 119 -1.93 -15.39 4.81
C GLY A 119 -2.63 -16.63 4.27
N LEU A 120 -1.86 -17.58 3.70
CA LEU A 120 -2.38 -18.80 3.05
C LEU A 120 -2.62 -19.99 3.98
N LYS A 121 -2.14 -19.93 5.23
CA LYS A 121 -2.37 -20.96 6.26
C LYS A 121 -3.76 -20.85 6.85
#